data_AF-A0A800IJV5-F1
#
_entry.id   AF-A0A800IJV5-F1
#
_cell.length_a   1.000
_cell.length_b   1.000
_cell.length_c   1.000
_cell.angle_alpha   90.00
_cell.angle_beta   90.00
_cell.angle_gamma   90.00
#
_symmetry.space_group_name_H-M   'P 1'
#
loop_
_entity.id
_entity.type
_entity.pdbx_description
1 polymer ?
#
loop_
_entity_poly.entity_id
_entity_poly.type
_entity_poly.pdbx_seq_one_letter_code
_entity_poly.pdbx_strand_id
1 'polypeptide(L)'
;MLGLLVQSLMRIPWNLSMQGMQQVTRYLLPDEQVNSIMKNAFALSDRLQRGVVFEALMQSTQTVETMAPGEVGQLAWREFRNKLQAYGAYEYVETSLQISRGADINLLDLVLQTEKLDPYMAVWVTEGIGHYYAEQQWKQGYIPQNLLLEEHLDGLPERSLIVLHAGMGLSFAEHQLRLLSTRRTGADIRRVIQKFIELCVMNSRPGYKNIAIEALGLVARTLFPHLLSDIDREIKDMDLDLLALFWHGVGRGLYFLPIHFIPQAAAGRRALEMALSEPPHRSGRLNAVAGMAWPLTLVNIRHPYVMESFLKESPQLLVDSDAFSQGVSTAVMTWFESTSDDPALQAFITHRPSNLALISVWNRHIRMPSQNAMDNHFPKLKAQKRLDDLFRYTPLARLIENT
;
A
#
# COMPACT_ATOMS: atom_id res chain seq x y z
N MET A 1 9.54 12.00 26.70
CA MET A 1 9.86 10.79 25.90
C MET A 1 8.97 10.68 24.66
N LEU A 2 7.63 10.61 24.77
CA LEU A 2 6.72 10.67 23.61
C LEU A 2 6.93 11.93 22.74
N GLY A 3 7.09 13.11 23.35
CA GLY A 3 7.34 14.36 22.61
C GLY A 3 8.66 14.38 21.83
N LEU A 4 9.70 13.70 22.32
CA LEU A 4 10.98 13.55 21.61
C LEU A 4 10.87 12.51 20.48
N LEU A 5 10.07 11.45 20.68
CA LEU A 5 9.81 10.44 19.64
C LEU A 5 8.98 11.03 18.49
N VAL A 6 7.97 11.84 18.80
CA VAL A 6 7.19 12.60 17.80
C VAL A 6 8.08 13.62 17.08
N GLN A 7 8.96 14.33 17.81
CA GLN A 7 9.95 15.23 17.17
C GLN A 7 10.95 14.48 16.29
N SER A 8 11.38 13.28 16.64
CA SER A 8 12.24 12.43 15.80
C SER A 8 11.51 11.84 14.60
N LEU A 9 10.22 11.47 14.76
CA LEU A 9 9.34 11.04 13.67
C LEU A 9 9.13 12.13 12.62
N MET A 10 9.07 13.39 13.06
CA MET A 10 8.98 14.56 12.18
C MET A 10 10.33 14.99 11.58
N ARG A 11 11.43 14.30 11.91
CA ARG A 11 12.77 14.53 11.34
C ARG A 11 13.19 13.52 10.27
N ILE A 12 12.36 12.52 9.98
CA ILE A 12 12.60 11.59 8.88
C ILE A 12 12.18 12.30 7.57
N PRO A 13 13.04 12.38 6.55
CA PRO A 13 12.66 12.91 5.25
C PRO A 13 11.75 11.88 4.58
N TRP A 14 10.45 11.98 4.84
CA TRP A 14 9.45 11.42 3.94
C TRP A 14 9.50 12.30 2.70
N ASN A 15 10.13 11.82 1.62
CA ASN A 15 10.05 12.53 0.33
C ASN A 15 8.61 12.56 -0.24
N LEU A 16 7.63 12.09 0.56
CA LEU A 16 6.21 12.26 0.37
C LEU A 16 5.73 13.68 0.71
N SER A 17 5.84 14.55 -0.30
CA SER A 17 5.40 15.94 -0.40
C SER A 17 5.69 16.84 0.83
N MET A 18 6.49 17.90 0.62
CA MET A 18 6.63 19.01 1.58
C MET A 18 5.27 19.52 2.11
N GLN A 19 4.20 19.40 1.32
CA GLN A 19 2.84 19.82 1.68
C GLN A 19 2.19 18.91 2.74
N GLY A 20 2.39 17.59 2.67
CA GLY A 20 1.86 16.64 3.66
C GLY A 20 2.46 16.84 5.04
N MET A 21 3.79 17.04 5.10
CA MET A 21 4.46 17.40 6.36
C MET A 21 4.01 18.77 6.87
N GLN A 22 3.95 19.81 6.03
CA GLN A 22 3.48 21.14 6.45
C GLN A 22 2.07 21.12 7.07
N GLN A 23 1.17 20.27 6.58
CA GLN A 23 -0.17 20.13 7.16
C GLN A 23 -0.14 19.43 8.53
N VAL A 24 0.61 18.33 8.68
CA VAL A 24 0.72 17.61 9.96
C VAL A 24 1.41 18.45 11.03
N THR A 25 2.48 19.17 10.68
CA THR A 25 3.23 19.96 11.66
C THR A 25 2.45 21.18 12.13
N ARG A 26 1.64 21.82 11.27
CA ARG A 26 0.73 22.93 11.64
C ARG A 26 -0.37 22.52 12.62
N TYR A 27 -0.78 21.26 12.61
CA TYR A 27 -1.78 20.73 13.56
C TYR A 27 -1.18 20.37 14.93
N LEU A 28 0.14 20.21 15.03
CA LEU A 28 0.78 19.63 16.22
C LEU A 28 1.76 20.56 16.95
N LEU A 29 2.31 21.60 16.30
CA LEU A 29 3.34 22.47 16.90
C LEU A 29 3.22 23.95 16.49
N PRO A 30 3.71 24.91 17.30
CA PRO A 30 3.83 26.33 16.93
C PRO A 30 4.81 26.55 15.75
N ASP A 31 4.51 27.50 14.86
CA ASP A 31 5.20 27.74 13.57
C ASP A 31 6.73 27.90 13.67
N GLU A 32 7.27 28.42 14.77
CA GLU A 32 8.72 28.59 14.96
C GLU A 32 9.47 27.27 15.18
N GLN A 33 8.86 26.27 15.85
CA GLN A 33 9.50 24.95 16.05
C GLN A 33 9.48 24.13 14.76
N VAL A 34 8.45 24.30 13.92
CA VAL A 34 8.30 23.64 12.61
C VAL A 34 9.48 23.98 11.70
N ASN A 35 9.85 25.25 11.61
CA ASN A 35 10.93 25.70 10.73
C ASN A 35 12.33 25.20 11.17
N SER A 36 12.56 25.03 12.46
CA SER A 36 13.83 24.51 13.02
C SER A 36 13.97 22.99 12.84
N ILE A 37 12.88 22.24 13.04
CA ILE A 37 12.86 20.78 12.84
C ILE A 37 13.03 20.43 11.36
N MET A 38 12.32 21.15 10.47
CA MET A 38 12.44 20.96 9.02
C MET A 38 13.86 21.24 8.52
N LYS A 39 14.49 22.36 8.91
CA LYS A 39 15.89 22.67 8.52
C LYS A 39 16.90 21.60 8.92
N ASN A 40 16.71 20.93 10.07
CA ASN A 40 17.62 19.89 10.55
C ASN A 40 17.31 18.50 9.96
N ALA A 41 16.05 18.21 9.65
CA ALA A 41 15.63 16.97 8.98
C ALA A 41 16.14 16.89 7.53
N PHE A 42 16.11 18.03 6.81
CA PHE A 42 16.58 18.13 5.42
C PHE A 42 18.11 18.20 5.27
N ALA A 43 18.87 18.27 6.36
CA ALA A 43 20.33 18.21 6.33
C ALA A 43 20.89 16.76 6.21
N LEU A 44 20.03 15.74 6.31
CA LEU A 44 20.40 14.33 6.12
C LEU A 44 20.18 13.94 4.65
N SER A 45 21.16 14.23 3.79
CA SER A 45 21.05 14.03 2.33
C SER A 45 21.36 12.61 1.86
N ASP A 46 21.98 11.77 2.70
CA ASP A 46 22.35 10.39 2.30
C ASP A 46 21.27 9.37 2.72
N ARG A 47 20.90 8.48 1.78
CA ARG A 47 20.00 7.34 2.00
C ARG A 47 20.48 6.47 3.16
N LEU A 48 21.80 6.38 3.37
CA LEU A 48 22.41 5.66 4.50
C LEU A 48 22.02 6.26 5.86
N GLN A 49 22.06 7.58 5.99
CA GLN A 49 21.68 8.28 7.22
C GLN A 49 20.19 8.11 7.52
N ARG A 50 19.34 8.11 6.49
CA ARG A 50 17.91 7.81 6.64
C ARG A 50 17.68 6.37 7.15
N GLY A 51 18.45 5.40 6.64
CA GLY A 51 18.40 4.01 7.11
C GLY A 51 18.71 3.88 8.60
N VAL A 52 19.77 4.52 9.09
CA VAL A 52 20.15 4.48 10.52
C VAL A 52 19.07 5.09 11.42
N VAL A 53 18.53 6.26 11.04
CA VAL A 53 17.43 6.89 11.79
C VAL A 53 16.19 6.01 11.80
N PHE A 54 15.90 5.36 10.67
CA PHE A 54 14.77 4.46 10.53
C PHE A 54 14.91 3.21 11.40
N GLU A 55 16.10 2.58 11.45
CA GLU A 55 16.37 1.45 12.34
C GLU A 55 16.24 1.83 13.81
N ALA A 56 16.78 2.99 14.20
CA ALA A 56 16.63 3.50 15.57
C ALA A 56 15.16 3.73 15.94
N LEU A 57 14.36 4.27 15.00
CA LEU A 57 12.93 4.42 15.18
C LEU A 57 12.25 3.05 15.35
N MET A 58 12.53 2.09 14.47
CA MET A 58 11.99 0.74 14.53
C MET A 58 12.25 0.07 15.89
N GLN A 59 13.49 0.13 16.37
CA GLN A 59 13.86 -0.40 17.69
C GLN A 59 13.09 0.29 18.83
N SER A 60 12.92 1.61 18.75
CA SER A 60 12.20 2.36 19.78
C SER A 60 10.71 2.02 19.85
N THR A 61 10.07 1.67 18.73
CA THR A 61 8.63 1.35 18.73
C THR A 61 8.30 0.13 19.57
N GLN A 62 9.16 -0.90 19.60
CA GLN A 62 8.95 -2.08 20.42
C GLN A 62 8.94 -1.74 21.92
N THR A 63 9.85 -0.89 22.37
CA THR A 63 9.90 -0.44 23.76
C THR A 63 8.66 0.38 24.11
N VAL A 64 8.29 1.34 23.25
CA VAL A 64 7.12 2.19 23.51
C VAL A 64 5.82 1.39 23.50
N GLU A 65 5.69 0.41 22.61
CA GLU A 65 4.55 -0.48 22.57
C GLU A 65 4.33 -1.18 23.92
N THR A 66 5.39 -1.74 24.52
CA THR A 66 5.29 -2.40 25.84
C THR A 66 4.95 -1.45 26.98
N MET A 67 5.28 -0.16 26.83
CA MET A 67 5.02 0.89 27.82
C MET A 67 3.70 1.62 27.59
N ALA A 68 3.02 1.37 26.47
CA ALA A 68 1.81 2.09 26.12
C ALA A 68 0.67 1.75 27.09
N PRO A 69 -0.06 2.76 27.60
CA PRO A 69 -1.14 2.53 28.56
C PRO A 69 -2.35 1.90 27.87
N GLY A 70 -2.80 0.78 28.41
CA GLY A 70 -4.01 0.08 27.97
C GLY A 70 -3.87 -0.65 26.63
N GLU A 71 -4.76 -1.60 26.41
CA GLU A 71 -4.76 -2.47 25.23
C GLU A 71 -4.86 -1.67 23.91
N VAL A 72 -5.73 -0.65 23.87
CA VAL A 72 -5.92 0.19 22.66
C VAL A 72 -4.63 0.93 22.30
N GLY A 73 -3.89 1.44 23.29
CA GLY A 73 -2.61 2.10 23.06
C GLY A 73 -1.56 1.14 22.51
N GLN A 74 -1.46 -0.06 23.09
CA GLN A 74 -0.55 -1.10 22.63
C GLN A 74 -0.85 -1.51 21.18
N LEU A 75 -2.12 -1.70 20.83
CA LEU A 75 -2.53 -2.05 19.46
C LEU A 75 -2.23 -0.94 18.45
N ALA A 76 -2.41 0.33 18.82
CA ALA A 76 -2.05 1.46 17.94
C ALA A 76 -0.54 1.52 17.67
N TRP A 77 0.30 1.25 18.68
CA TRP A 77 1.75 1.15 18.50
C TRP A 77 2.15 -0.09 17.70
N ARG A 78 1.43 -1.21 17.87
CA ARG A 78 1.64 -2.42 17.06
C ARG A 78 1.33 -2.17 15.59
N GLU A 79 0.21 -1.53 15.27
CA GLU A 79 -0.13 -1.15 13.89
C GLU A 79 0.94 -0.23 13.30
N PHE A 80 1.37 0.78 14.05
CA PHE A 80 2.43 1.70 13.63
C PHE A 80 3.74 0.96 13.33
N ARG A 81 4.17 0.06 14.21
CA ARG A 81 5.34 -0.79 14.00
C ARG A 81 5.21 -1.65 12.75
N ASN A 82 4.03 -2.24 12.51
CA ASN A 82 3.78 -3.04 11.31
C ASN A 82 3.92 -2.20 10.04
N LYS A 83 3.33 -0.98 10.02
CA LYS A 83 3.45 -0.03 8.90
C LYS A 83 4.90 0.36 8.64
N LEU A 84 5.66 0.67 9.70
CA LEU A 84 7.07 0.96 9.54
C LEU A 84 7.80 -0.26 8.98
N GLN A 85 7.62 -1.45 9.53
CA GLN A 85 8.29 -2.65 9.02
C GLN A 85 8.02 -2.89 7.53
N ALA A 86 6.77 -2.75 7.09
CA ALA A 86 6.40 -2.84 5.68
C ALA A 86 7.09 -1.77 4.83
N TYR A 87 7.03 -0.51 5.25
CA TYR A 87 7.69 0.61 4.56
C TYR A 87 9.21 0.42 4.48
N GLY A 88 9.86 0.00 5.56
CA GLY A 88 11.29 -0.21 5.63
C GLY A 88 11.76 -1.33 4.70
N ALA A 89 11.02 -2.44 4.67
CA ALA A 89 11.27 -3.56 3.77
C ALA A 89 11.20 -3.13 2.29
N TYR A 90 10.18 -2.33 1.95
CA TYR A 90 9.98 -1.77 0.61
C TYR A 90 11.06 -0.74 0.22
N GLU A 91 11.34 0.23 1.09
CA GLU A 91 12.20 1.38 0.76
C GLU A 91 13.69 1.01 0.79
N TYR A 92 14.09 0.05 1.63
CA TYR A 92 15.48 -0.32 1.87
C TYR A 92 15.80 -1.74 1.38
N VAL A 93 15.38 -2.08 0.16
CA VAL A 93 15.69 -3.36 -0.51
C VAL A 93 17.19 -3.65 -0.51
N GLU A 94 18.01 -2.65 -0.84
CA GLU A 94 19.47 -2.80 -0.89
C GLU A 94 20.04 -3.26 0.46
N THR A 95 19.55 -2.70 1.57
CA THR A 95 19.94 -3.12 2.92
C THR A 95 19.40 -4.51 3.23
N SER A 96 18.13 -4.77 2.92
CA SER A 96 17.44 -6.03 3.22
C SER A 96 18.07 -7.23 2.49
N LEU A 97 18.58 -7.01 1.27
CA LEU A 97 19.20 -8.03 0.43
C LEU A 97 20.74 -7.91 0.37
N GLN A 98 21.34 -7.00 1.14
CA GLN A 98 22.79 -6.76 1.16
C GLN A 98 23.39 -6.50 -0.24
N ILE A 99 22.65 -5.77 -1.07
CA ILE A 99 23.06 -5.40 -2.43
C ILE A 99 24.22 -4.41 -2.34
N SER A 100 25.35 -4.77 -2.95
CA SER A 100 26.48 -3.86 -3.08
C SER A 100 26.14 -2.72 -4.04
N ARG A 101 26.50 -1.48 -3.67
CA ARG A 101 26.26 -0.31 -4.53
C ARG A 101 26.93 -0.51 -5.90
N GLY A 102 26.15 -0.38 -6.97
CA GLY A 102 26.63 -0.50 -8.36
C GLY A 102 26.79 -1.93 -8.86
N ALA A 103 26.34 -2.94 -8.10
CA ALA A 103 26.26 -4.30 -8.61
C ALA A 103 25.17 -4.40 -9.70
N ASP A 104 25.53 -4.98 -10.83
CA ASP A 104 24.58 -5.38 -11.87
C ASP A 104 23.97 -6.74 -11.48
N ILE A 105 22.89 -6.70 -10.71
CA ILE A 105 22.18 -7.90 -10.24
C ILE A 105 20.94 -8.09 -11.09
N ASN A 106 20.80 -9.26 -11.69
CA ASN A 106 19.60 -9.60 -12.47
C ASN A 106 18.37 -9.72 -11.54
N LEU A 107 17.18 -9.51 -12.10
CA LEU A 107 15.93 -9.52 -11.35
C LEU A 107 15.65 -10.87 -10.67
N LEU A 108 15.96 -11.98 -11.35
CA LEU A 108 15.74 -13.33 -10.83
C LEU A 108 16.51 -13.55 -9.53
N ASP A 109 17.79 -13.20 -9.49
CA ASP A 109 18.65 -13.34 -8.32
C ASP A 109 18.16 -12.50 -7.15
N LEU A 110 17.62 -11.30 -7.40
CA LEU A 110 17.02 -10.47 -6.36
C LEU A 110 15.78 -11.14 -5.77
N VAL A 111 14.91 -11.70 -6.62
CA VAL A 111 13.68 -12.38 -6.18
C VAL A 111 14.00 -13.69 -5.46
N LEU A 112 14.95 -14.49 -5.94
CA LEU A 112 15.37 -15.72 -5.25
C LEU A 112 16.00 -15.42 -3.88
N GLN A 113 16.61 -14.25 -3.70
CA GLN A 113 17.11 -13.84 -2.39
C GLN A 113 15.99 -13.54 -1.38
N THR A 114 14.79 -13.16 -1.82
CA THR A 114 13.67 -12.92 -0.88
C THR A 114 13.17 -14.21 -0.24
N GLU A 115 13.43 -15.37 -0.83
CA GLU A 115 13.09 -16.69 -0.27
C GLU A 115 13.82 -16.99 1.04
N LYS A 116 14.92 -16.26 1.33
CA LYS A 116 15.68 -16.38 2.58
C LYS A 116 15.09 -15.53 3.72
N LEU A 117 14.12 -14.66 3.41
CA LEU A 117 13.46 -13.80 4.38
C LEU A 117 12.25 -14.50 4.98
N ASP A 118 11.77 -14.02 6.14
CA ASP A 118 10.46 -14.46 6.62
C ASP A 118 9.36 -14.01 5.64
N PRO A 119 8.24 -14.77 5.52
CA PRO A 119 7.20 -14.49 4.53
C PRO A 119 6.68 -13.06 4.54
N TYR A 120 6.59 -12.45 5.74
CA TYR A 120 6.12 -11.08 5.85
C TYR A 120 7.09 -10.09 5.22
N MET A 121 8.40 -10.22 5.49
CA MET A 121 9.40 -9.37 4.87
C MET A 121 9.52 -9.63 3.37
N ALA A 122 9.45 -10.89 2.94
CA ALA A 122 9.59 -11.27 1.54
C ALA A 122 8.58 -10.55 0.62
N VAL A 123 7.31 -10.42 1.02
CA VAL A 123 6.27 -9.72 0.26
C VAL A 123 6.66 -8.26 0.00
N TRP A 124 7.01 -7.52 1.05
CA TRP A 124 7.31 -6.09 0.96
C TRP A 124 8.66 -5.81 0.28
N VAL A 125 9.68 -6.64 0.54
CA VAL A 125 10.96 -6.54 -0.16
C VAL A 125 10.78 -6.82 -1.65
N THR A 126 9.95 -7.79 -2.02
CA THR A 126 9.68 -8.10 -3.44
C THR A 126 8.92 -6.96 -4.13
N GLU A 127 7.95 -6.32 -3.46
CA GLU A 127 7.36 -5.06 -3.96
C GLU A 127 8.42 -3.98 -4.16
N GLY A 128 9.32 -3.82 -3.18
CA GLY A 128 10.45 -2.90 -3.28
C GLY A 128 11.39 -3.21 -4.45
N ILE A 129 11.64 -4.50 -4.77
CA ILE A 129 12.46 -4.90 -5.92
C ILE A 129 11.84 -4.39 -7.22
N GLY A 130 10.52 -4.54 -7.39
CA GLY A 130 9.82 -4.05 -8.58
C GLY A 130 9.99 -2.54 -8.78
N HIS A 131 9.87 -1.78 -7.68
CA HIS A 131 10.14 -0.34 -7.69
C HIS A 131 11.61 -0.03 -7.97
N TYR A 132 12.53 -0.68 -7.27
CA TYR A 132 13.97 -0.50 -7.41
C TYR A 132 14.43 -0.71 -8.85
N TYR A 133 13.97 -1.79 -9.48
CA TYR A 133 14.36 -2.17 -10.83
C TYR A 133 13.88 -1.15 -11.86
N ALA A 134 12.64 -0.68 -11.73
CA ALA A 134 12.13 0.43 -12.55
C ALA A 134 12.94 1.73 -12.36
N GLU A 135 13.30 2.07 -11.13
CA GLU A 135 14.13 3.25 -10.82
C GLU A 135 15.54 3.18 -11.41
N GLN A 136 16.15 2.00 -11.52
CA GLN A 136 17.47 1.87 -12.14
C GLN A 136 17.45 2.24 -13.62
N GLN A 137 16.39 1.87 -14.36
CA GLN A 137 16.23 2.23 -15.76
C GLN A 137 16.15 3.75 -15.93
N TRP A 138 15.34 4.42 -15.10
CA TRP A 138 15.22 5.87 -15.11
C TRP A 138 16.56 6.56 -14.83
N LYS A 139 17.32 6.07 -13.84
CA LYS A 139 18.64 6.62 -13.47
C LYS A 139 19.68 6.47 -14.57
N GLN A 140 19.57 5.43 -15.39
CA GLN A 140 20.43 5.21 -16.56
C GLN A 140 19.99 6.04 -17.78
N GLY A 141 18.90 6.81 -17.66
CA GLY A 141 18.37 7.63 -18.74
C GLY A 141 17.52 6.85 -19.75
N TYR A 142 17.16 5.60 -19.43
CA TYR A 142 16.31 4.77 -20.27
C TYR A 142 14.84 4.94 -19.91
N ILE A 143 13.97 4.75 -20.91
CA ILE A 143 12.53 4.54 -20.69
C ILE A 143 12.35 3.04 -20.41
N PRO A 144 11.78 2.64 -19.25
CA PRO A 144 11.49 1.25 -18.93
C PRO A 144 10.66 0.57 -20.01
N GLN A 145 11.17 -0.56 -20.52
CA GLN A 145 10.50 -1.39 -21.51
C GLN A 145 10.74 -2.87 -21.17
N ASN A 146 9.69 -3.67 -21.36
CA ASN A 146 9.72 -5.13 -21.22
C ASN A 146 10.20 -5.66 -19.86
N LEU A 147 10.10 -4.89 -18.77
CA LEU A 147 10.69 -5.26 -17.47
C LEU A 147 10.14 -6.57 -16.90
N LEU A 148 8.83 -6.80 -16.99
CA LEU A 148 8.15 -7.99 -16.46
C LEU A 148 7.35 -8.70 -17.56
N LEU A 149 7.88 -8.76 -18.79
CA LEU A 149 7.30 -9.53 -19.90
C LEU A 149 7.93 -10.92 -20.02
N GLU A 150 7.17 -11.91 -20.52
CA GLU A 150 7.52 -13.33 -20.48
C GLU A 150 8.95 -13.67 -20.93
N GLU A 151 9.46 -13.00 -21.98
CA GLU A 151 10.83 -13.19 -22.50
C GLU A 151 11.96 -12.88 -21.49
N HIS A 152 11.68 -12.04 -20.49
CA HIS A 152 12.63 -11.60 -19.46
C HIS A 152 12.35 -12.25 -18.09
N LEU A 153 11.33 -13.11 -18.02
CA LEU A 153 10.85 -13.72 -16.79
C LEU A 153 11.21 -15.21 -16.67
N ASP A 154 12.07 -15.74 -17.54
CA ASP A 154 12.48 -17.15 -17.47
C ASP A 154 13.04 -17.49 -16.09
N GLY A 155 12.35 -18.40 -15.39
CA GLY A 155 12.68 -18.84 -14.04
C GLY A 155 12.13 -17.98 -12.89
N LEU A 156 11.50 -16.83 -13.18
CA LEU A 156 10.93 -15.99 -12.13
C LEU A 156 9.69 -16.66 -11.48
N PRO A 157 9.65 -16.80 -10.14
CA PRO A 157 8.50 -17.40 -9.47
C PRO A 157 7.22 -16.59 -9.72
N GLU A 158 6.15 -17.23 -10.21
CA GLU A 158 4.85 -16.57 -10.48
C GLU A 158 4.30 -15.83 -9.25
N ARG A 159 4.53 -16.38 -8.06
CA ARG A 159 4.20 -15.78 -6.76
C ARG A 159 4.74 -14.36 -6.54
N SER A 160 5.85 -14.02 -7.18
CA SER A 160 6.46 -12.69 -7.05
C SER A 160 5.75 -11.63 -7.91
N LEU A 161 4.96 -12.04 -8.91
CA LEU A 161 4.52 -11.13 -9.96
C LEU A 161 3.54 -10.07 -9.46
N ILE A 162 2.62 -10.39 -8.54
CA ILE A 162 1.67 -9.39 -8.02
C ILE A 162 2.43 -8.22 -7.38
N VAL A 163 3.36 -8.52 -6.48
CA VAL A 163 4.10 -7.51 -5.73
C VAL A 163 5.13 -6.78 -6.60
N LEU A 164 5.82 -7.47 -7.52
CA LEU A 164 6.72 -6.80 -8.47
C LEU A 164 6.00 -5.77 -9.34
N HIS A 165 4.82 -6.12 -9.87
CA HIS A 165 4.02 -5.21 -10.69
C HIS A 165 3.50 -4.03 -9.87
N ALA A 166 3.11 -4.25 -8.62
CA ALA A 166 2.72 -3.16 -7.71
C ALA A 166 3.87 -2.16 -7.51
N GLY A 167 5.07 -2.64 -7.19
CA GLY A 167 6.27 -1.79 -7.03
C GLY A 167 6.68 -1.04 -8.28
N MET A 168 6.66 -1.71 -9.43
CA MET A 168 6.93 -1.10 -10.73
C MET A 168 5.93 0.02 -11.04
N GLY A 169 4.64 -0.22 -10.81
CA GLY A 169 3.57 0.76 -10.99
C GLY A 169 3.77 2.02 -10.14
N LEU A 170 4.25 1.87 -8.90
CA LEU A 170 4.57 3.00 -8.02
C LEU A 170 5.64 3.91 -8.67
N SER A 171 6.76 3.34 -9.14
CA SER A 171 7.83 4.12 -9.80
C SER A 171 7.28 4.87 -11.02
N PHE A 172 6.51 4.19 -11.88
CA PHE A 172 5.97 4.82 -13.08
C PHE A 172 5.02 5.97 -12.75
N ALA A 173 4.11 5.79 -11.79
CA ALA A 173 3.17 6.83 -11.37
C ALA A 173 3.92 8.04 -10.80
N GLU A 174 4.97 7.82 -9.99
CA GLU A 174 5.79 8.90 -9.46
C GLU A 174 6.44 9.73 -10.57
N HIS A 175 7.13 9.09 -11.51
CA HIS A 175 7.80 9.79 -12.61
C HIS A 175 6.82 10.56 -13.48
N GLN A 176 5.70 9.94 -13.84
CA GLN A 176 4.71 10.56 -14.71
C GLN A 176 4.03 11.76 -14.05
N LEU A 177 3.60 11.64 -12.79
CA LEU A 177 2.94 12.75 -12.09
C LEU A 177 3.90 13.93 -11.80
N ARG A 178 5.21 13.69 -11.63
CA ARG A 178 6.22 14.76 -11.49
C ARG A 178 6.36 15.64 -12.73
N LEU A 179 5.96 15.16 -13.91
CA LEU A 179 6.00 15.95 -15.16
C LEU A 179 4.92 17.03 -15.22
N LEU A 180 3.90 16.97 -14.35
CA LEU A 180 2.83 17.95 -14.34
C LEU A 180 3.30 19.24 -13.66
N SER A 181 3.19 20.35 -14.40
CA SER A 181 3.47 21.68 -13.85
C SER A 181 2.31 22.19 -12.98
N THR A 182 2.54 23.29 -12.25
CA THR A 182 1.50 23.99 -11.48
C THR A 182 0.43 24.65 -12.35
N ARG A 183 0.72 24.91 -13.64
CA ARG A 183 -0.23 25.47 -14.63
C ARG A 183 -0.60 24.42 -15.68
N ARG A 184 -1.18 23.32 -15.22
CA ARG A 184 -1.61 22.19 -16.06
C ARG A 184 -3.01 22.40 -16.65
N THR A 185 -3.23 21.87 -17.85
CA THR A 185 -4.55 21.73 -18.46
C THR A 185 -5.09 20.30 -18.28
N GLY A 186 -6.39 20.09 -18.51
CA GLY A 186 -6.96 18.73 -18.55
C GLY A 186 -6.28 17.84 -19.60
N ALA A 187 -5.90 18.41 -20.74
CA ALA A 187 -5.16 17.70 -21.79
C ALA A 187 -3.77 17.24 -21.33
N ASP A 188 -3.07 18.03 -20.50
CA ASP A 188 -1.78 17.63 -19.94
C ASP A 188 -1.92 16.44 -18.99
N ILE A 189 -2.92 16.48 -18.11
CA ILE A 189 -3.23 15.39 -17.17
C ILE A 189 -3.57 14.12 -17.93
N ARG A 190 -4.46 14.21 -18.93
CA ARG A 190 -4.84 13.09 -19.79
C ARG A 190 -3.63 12.47 -20.49
N ARG A 191 -2.74 13.30 -21.05
CA ARG A 191 -1.52 12.85 -21.71
C ARG A 191 -0.58 12.10 -20.75
N VAL A 192 -0.40 12.61 -19.53
CA VAL A 192 0.42 11.98 -18.50
C VAL A 192 -0.17 10.63 -18.05
N ILE A 193 -1.49 10.57 -17.86
CA ILE A 193 -2.20 9.34 -17.49
C ILE A 193 -2.09 8.30 -18.61
N GLN A 194 -2.30 8.70 -19.86
CA GLN A 194 -2.12 7.82 -21.02
C GLN A 194 -0.70 7.28 -21.07
N LYS A 195 0.31 8.12 -20.85
CA LYS A 195 1.70 7.67 -20.86
C LYS A 195 2.02 6.71 -19.73
N PHE A 196 1.47 6.93 -18.55
CA PHE A 196 1.55 6.01 -17.42
C PHE A 196 0.93 4.65 -17.75
N ILE A 197 -0.26 4.62 -18.35
CA ILE A 197 -0.94 3.38 -18.76
C ILE A 197 -0.11 2.63 -19.81
N GLU A 198 0.41 3.34 -20.82
CA GLU A 198 1.31 2.75 -21.82
C GLU A 198 2.51 2.08 -21.15
N LEU A 199 3.16 2.75 -20.19
CA LEU A 199 4.29 2.18 -19.45
C LEU A 199 3.89 0.91 -18.70
N CYS A 200 2.74 0.91 -18.02
CA CYS A 200 2.23 -0.29 -17.35
C CYS A 200 1.99 -1.42 -18.36
N VAL A 201 1.31 -1.15 -19.47
CA VAL A 201 1.00 -2.18 -20.48
C VAL A 201 2.28 -2.75 -21.12
N MET A 202 3.25 -1.90 -21.47
CA MET A 202 4.51 -2.34 -22.11
C MET A 202 5.44 -3.12 -21.17
N ASN A 203 5.23 -3.05 -19.86
CA ASN A 203 6.10 -3.68 -18.88
C ASN A 203 5.43 -4.78 -18.08
N SER A 204 4.11 -4.96 -18.20
CA SER A 204 3.36 -5.94 -17.43
C SER A 204 3.03 -7.20 -18.21
N ARG A 205 3.20 -8.36 -17.57
CA ARG A 205 2.68 -9.63 -18.07
C ARG A 205 1.15 -9.58 -18.21
N PRO A 206 0.54 -10.24 -19.21
CA PRO A 206 -0.91 -10.40 -19.29
C PRO A 206 -1.51 -10.93 -17.97
N GLY A 207 -2.55 -10.26 -17.48
CA GLY A 207 -3.20 -10.60 -16.20
C GLY A 207 -2.61 -9.92 -14.97
N TYR A 208 -1.62 -9.03 -15.12
CA TYR A 208 -0.99 -8.27 -14.02
C TYR A 208 -0.99 -6.75 -14.25
N LYS A 209 -1.48 -6.26 -15.39
CA LYS A 209 -1.37 -4.83 -15.75
C LYS A 209 -2.18 -3.92 -14.81
N ASN A 210 -3.37 -4.34 -14.39
CA ASN A 210 -4.21 -3.49 -13.56
C ASN A 210 -3.62 -3.29 -12.16
N ILE A 211 -2.77 -4.23 -11.71
CA ILE A 211 -2.01 -4.12 -10.46
C ILE A 211 -1.06 -2.92 -10.52
N ALA A 212 -0.33 -2.77 -11.63
CA ALA A 212 0.57 -1.64 -11.84
C ALA A 212 -0.21 -0.32 -12.02
N ILE A 213 -1.32 -0.35 -12.76
CA ILE A 213 -2.15 0.85 -13.03
C ILE A 213 -2.76 1.41 -11.74
N GLU A 214 -3.20 0.55 -10.83
CA GLU A 214 -3.82 0.93 -9.56
C GLU A 214 -2.92 1.85 -8.71
N ALA A 215 -1.60 1.69 -8.81
CA ALA A 215 -0.61 2.50 -8.12
C ALA A 215 -0.76 4.01 -8.38
N LEU A 216 -1.36 4.42 -9.50
CA LEU A 216 -1.64 5.83 -9.80
C LEU A 216 -2.46 6.50 -8.68
N GLY A 217 -3.48 5.81 -8.18
CA GLY A 217 -4.33 6.35 -7.11
C GLY A 217 -3.57 6.50 -5.80
N LEU A 218 -2.75 5.51 -5.47
CA LEU A 218 -1.93 5.52 -4.26
C LEU A 218 -0.95 6.70 -4.30
N VAL A 219 -0.18 6.82 -5.38
CA VAL A 219 0.83 7.87 -5.56
C VAL A 219 0.17 9.25 -5.66
N ALA A 220 -0.92 9.39 -6.41
CA ALA A 220 -1.65 10.66 -6.47
C ALA A 220 -2.11 11.08 -5.07
N ARG A 221 -2.66 10.17 -4.27
CA ARG A 221 -3.16 10.52 -2.95
C ARG A 221 -2.07 10.87 -1.94
N THR A 222 -0.93 10.19 -1.99
CA THR A 222 0.14 10.33 -1.00
C THR A 222 1.17 11.42 -1.37
N LEU A 223 1.48 11.58 -2.66
CA LEU A 223 2.49 12.51 -3.16
C LEU A 223 1.91 13.76 -3.81
N PHE A 224 0.77 13.63 -4.48
CA PHE A 224 0.19 14.69 -5.30
C PHE A 224 -1.29 14.96 -4.97
N PRO A 225 -1.68 15.13 -3.70
CA PRO A 225 -3.11 15.19 -3.31
C PRO A 225 -3.85 16.35 -3.99
N HIS A 226 -3.14 17.40 -4.38
CA HIS A 226 -3.67 18.54 -5.13
C HIS A 226 -4.04 18.22 -6.59
N LEU A 227 -3.69 17.03 -7.11
CA LEU A 227 -4.06 16.53 -8.44
C LEU A 227 -5.32 15.68 -8.41
N LEU A 228 -5.80 15.26 -7.24
CA LEU A 228 -6.75 14.16 -7.13
C LEU A 228 -8.06 14.41 -7.88
N SER A 229 -8.67 15.58 -7.69
CA SER A 229 -9.92 15.97 -8.35
C SER A 229 -9.76 16.16 -9.87
N ASP A 230 -8.59 16.60 -10.30
CA ASP A 230 -8.28 16.75 -11.72
C ASP A 230 -8.09 15.40 -12.40
N ILE A 231 -7.38 14.47 -11.75
CA ILE A 231 -7.19 13.10 -12.23
C ILE A 231 -8.53 12.36 -12.28
N ASP A 232 -9.35 12.44 -11.21
CA ASP A 232 -10.70 11.86 -11.19
C ASP A 232 -11.54 12.29 -12.39
N ARG A 233 -11.60 13.61 -12.64
CA ARG A 233 -12.34 14.19 -13.76
C ARG A 233 -11.86 13.64 -15.10
N GLU A 234 -10.55 13.68 -15.36
CA GLU A 234 -10.02 13.23 -16.64
C GLU A 234 -10.17 11.71 -16.84
N ILE A 235 -9.95 10.89 -15.80
CA ILE A 235 -10.12 9.43 -15.88
C ILE A 235 -11.59 9.07 -16.13
N LYS A 236 -12.52 9.75 -15.45
CA LYS A 236 -13.96 9.49 -15.60
C LYS A 236 -14.43 9.69 -17.05
N ASP A 237 -13.85 10.65 -17.76
CA ASP A 237 -14.15 10.92 -19.16
C ASP A 237 -13.43 9.95 -20.12
N MET A 238 -12.43 9.21 -19.64
CA MET A 238 -11.65 8.24 -20.42
C MET A 238 -12.21 6.82 -20.31
N ASP A 239 -12.29 6.28 -19.08
CA ASP A 239 -12.60 4.87 -18.82
C ASP A 239 -13.05 4.68 -17.35
N LEU A 240 -14.23 4.09 -17.15
CA LEU A 240 -14.78 3.82 -15.83
C LEU A 240 -14.07 2.68 -15.09
N ASP A 241 -13.45 1.73 -15.81
CA ASP A 241 -12.67 0.67 -15.18
C ASP A 241 -11.35 1.21 -14.63
N LEU A 242 -10.72 2.12 -15.36
CA LEU A 242 -9.57 2.88 -14.86
C LEU A 242 -9.94 3.72 -13.64
N LEU A 243 -11.14 4.33 -13.62
CA LEU A 243 -11.63 5.09 -12.48
C LEU A 243 -11.77 4.22 -11.22
N ALA A 244 -12.22 2.97 -11.39
CA ALA A 244 -12.31 2.02 -10.29
C ALA A 244 -10.93 1.68 -9.71
N LEU A 245 -9.96 1.36 -10.58
CA LEU A 245 -8.56 1.11 -10.17
C LEU A 245 -7.97 2.33 -9.47
N PHE A 246 -8.15 3.52 -10.03
CA PHE A 246 -7.66 4.77 -9.43
C PHE A 246 -8.18 4.95 -8.00
N TRP A 247 -9.50 4.86 -7.78
CA TRP A 247 -10.05 5.04 -6.44
C TRP A 247 -9.69 3.90 -5.48
N HIS A 248 -9.45 2.68 -5.97
CA HIS A 248 -8.91 1.60 -5.16
C HIS A 248 -7.49 1.96 -4.66
N GLY A 249 -6.62 2.43 -5.56
CA GLY A 249 -5.29 2.95 -5.21
C GLY A 249 -5.34 4.09 -4.21
N VAL A 250 -6.27 5.04 -4.39
CA VAL A 250 -6.49 6.12 -3.41
C VAL A 250 -6.82 5.55 -2.04
N GLY A 251 -7.69 4.53 -1.98
CA GLY A 251 -8.00 3.79 -0.77
C GLY A 251 -6.76 3.23 -0.06
N ARG A 252 -5.86 2.58 -0.81
CA ARG A 252 -4.58 2.10 -0.26
C ARG A 252 -3.75 3.27 0.29
N GLY A 253 -3.67 4.36 -0.47
CA GLY A 253 -2.95 5.57 -0.09
C GLY A 253 -3.50 6.22 1.19
N LEU A 254 -4.81 6.19 1.42
CA LEU A 254 -5.44 6.71 2.64
C LEU A 254 -4.92 6.02 3.89
N TYR A 255 -4.75 4.69 3.87
CA TYR A 255 -4.22 3.94 5.03
C TYR A 255 -2.79 4.37 5.41
N PHE A 256 -2.00 4.77 4.41
CA PHE A 256 -0.60 5.16 4.53
C PHE A 256 -0.38 6.68 4.65
N LEU A 257 -1.42 7.49 4.85
CA LEU A 257 -1.22 8.91 5.08
C LEU A 257 -0.46 9.17 6.40
N PRO A 258 0.44 10.16 6.46
CA PRO A 258 1.18 10.48 7.69
C PRO A 258 0.29 10.69 8.93
N ILE A 259 -0.89 11.28 8.76
CA ILE A 259 -1.89 11.46 9.84
C ILE A 259 -2.43 10.14 10.41
N HIS A 260 -2.31 9.04 9.69
CA HIS A 260 -2.72 7.68 10.08
C HIS A 260 -1.54 6.80 10.48
N PHE A 261 -0.31 7.30 10.39
CA PHE A 261 0.87 6.70 11.03
C PHE A 261 0.98 7.10 12.50
N ILE A 262 0.35 8.19 12.93
CA ILE A 262 0.38 8.59 14.34
C ILE A 262 -0.31 7.48 15.17
N PRO A 263 0.36 6.87 16.17
CA PRO A 263 -0.18 5.77 16.98
C PRO A 263 -1.23 6.28 17.96
N GLN A 264 -2.37 6.65 17.41
CA GLN A 264 -3.56 7.09 18.12
C GLN A 264 -4.68 6.11 17.84
N ALA A 265 -5.58 5.96 18.82
CA ALA A 265 -6.85 5.29 18.60
C ALA A 265 -7.57 5.87 17.36
N ALA A 266 -8.37 5.04 16.69
CA ALA A 266 -9.15 5.42 15.51
C ALA A 266 -8.36 5.82 14.24
N ALA A 267 -7.06 5.51 14.11
CA ALA A 267 -6.32 5.80 12.86
C ALA A 267 -6.95 5.11 11.64
N GLY A 268 -7.24 3.80 11.75
CA GLY A 268 -7.96 3.07 10.70
C GLY A 268 -9.37 3.62 10.44
N ARG A 269 -10.10 4.01 11.50
CA ARG A 269 -11.43 4.61 11.36
C ARG A 269 -11.39 5.93 10.57
N ARG A 270 -10.41 6.81 10.82
CA ARG A 270 -10.24 8.04 10.04
C ARG A 270 -9.95 7.74 8.57
N ALA A 271 -9.12 6.74 8.29
CA ALA A 271 -8.89 6.30 6.90
C ALA A 271 -10.19 5.81 6.24
N LEU A 272 -11.05 5.08 6.96
CA LEU A 272 -12.36 4.66 6.47
C LEU A 272 -13.30 5.84 6.22
N GLU A 273 -13.38 6.79 7.16
CA GLU A 273 -14.20 8.00 7.01
C GLU A 273 -13.77 8.83 5.80
N MET A 274 -12.45 8.91 5.53
CA MET A 274 -11.93 9.54 4.31
C MET A 274 -12.28 8.75 3.05
N ALA A 275 -12.16 7.41 3.07
CA ALA A 275 -12.55 6.57 1.94
C ALA A 275 -14.05 6.69 1.59
N LEU A 276 -14.88 6.99 2.58
CA LEU A 276 -16.32 7.21 2.42
C LEU A 276 -16.68 8.65 2.02
N SER A 277 -15.79 9.62 2.16
CA SER A 277 -16.12 11.05 1.96
C SER A 277 -15.34 11.72 0.83
N GLU A 278 -14.11 11.29 0.58
CA GLU A 278 -13.22 11.89 -0.42
C GLU A 278 -13.65 11.59 -1.87
N PRO A 279 -14.06 10.35 -2.23
CA PRO A 279 -14.53 10.08 -3.58
C PRO A 279 -15.91 10.72 -3.86
N PRO A 280 -16.06 11.49 -4.96
CA PRO A 280 -17.27 12.27 -5.23
C PRO A 280 -18.50 11.41 -5.56
N HIS A 281 -18.27 10.17 -5.99
CA HIS A 281 -19.31 9.26 -6.48
C HIS A 281 -19.30 7.91 -5.76
N ARG A 282 -20.44 7.21 -5.75
CA ARG A 282 -20.63 5.95 -5.03
C ARG A 282 -19.63 4.86 -5.43
N SER A 283 -19.35 4.70 -6.73
CA SER A 283 -18.39 3.69 -7.21
C SER A 283 -16.99 3.91 -6.64
N GLY A 284 -16.49 5.15 -6.68
CA GLY A 284 -15.23 5.55 -6.06
C GLY A 284 -15.18 5.29 -4.56
N ARG A 285 -16.27 5.53 -3.83
CA ARG A 285 -16.35 5.22 -2.38
C ARG A 285 -16.19 3.72 -2.12
N LEU A 286 -16.86 2.89 -2.91
CA LEU A 286 -16.74 1.44 -2.78
C LEU A 286 -15.31 0.96 -3.08
N ASN A 287 -14.71 1.46 -4.15
CA ASN A 287 -13.32 1.14 -4.51
C ASN A 287 -12.33 1.64 -3.45
N ALA A 288 -12.48 2.85 -2.93
CA ALA A 288 -11.61 3.40 -1.89
C ALA A 288 -11.73 2.62 -0.57
N VAL A 289 -12.94 2.16 -0.19
CA VAL A 289 -13.13 1.32 1.00
C VAL A 289 -12.44 -0.04 0.82
N ALA A 290 -12.62 -0.69 -0.34
CA ALA A 290 -11.94 -1.94 -0.66
C ALA A 290 -10.41 -1.76 -0.63
N GLY A 291 -9.91 -0.73 -1.31
CA GLY A 291 -8.49 -0.39 -1.36
C GLY A 291 -7.90 -0.04 -0.01
N MET A 292 -8.66 0.57 0.91
CA MET A 292 -8.20 0.87 2.28
C MET A 292 -8.16 -0.38 3.16
N ALA A 293 -9.13 -1.29 3.01
CA ALA A 293 -9.17 -2.55 3.75
C ALA A 293 -8.01 -3.49 3.39
N TRP A 294 -7.51 -3.40 2.16
CA TRP A 294 -6.39 -4.21 1.65
C TRP A 294 -5.10 -4.04 2.48
N PRO A 295 -4.48 -2.84 2.62
CA PRO A 295 -3.26 -2.69 3.39
C PRO A 295 -3.52 -2.80 4.89
N LEU A 296 -4.71 -2.42 5.39
CA LEU A 296 -5.09 -2.67 6.78
C LEU A 296 -5.01 -4.18 7.11
N THR A 297 -5.37 -5.04 6.16
CA THR A 297 -5.28 -6.51 6.31
C THR A 297 -3.83 -6.99 6.18
N LEU A 298 -3.16 -6.69 5.07
CA LEU A 298 -1.83 -7.23 4.77
C LEU A 298 -0.75 -6.78 5.76
N VAL A 299 -0.73 -5.50 6.11
CA VAL A 299 0.23 -4.95 7.08
C VAL A 299 0.03 -5.60 8.45
N ASN A 300 -1.19 -5.97 8.80
CA ASN A 300 -1.51 -6.50 10.13
C ASN A 300 -1.81 -8.00 10.15
N ILE A 301 -1.46 -8.74 9.10
CA ILE A 301 -1.87 -10.15 8.96
C ILE A 301 -1.34 -11.05 10.08
N ARG A 302 -0.15 -10.75 10.62
CA ARG A 302 0.44 -11.45 11.78
C ARG A 302 -0.20 -11.06 13.12
N HIS A 303 -1.03 -10.03 13.14
CA HIS A 303 -1.57 -9.42 14.36
C HIS A 303 -3.09 -9.16 14.21
N PRO A 304 -3.92 -10.22 14.16
CA PRO A 304 -5.37 -10.09 13.93
C PRO A 304 -6.09 -9.19 14.94
N TYR A 305 -5.53 -9.02 16.15
CA TYR A 305 -6.05 -8.11 17.18
C TYR A 305 -6.10 -6.63 16.73
N VAL A 306 -5.23 -6.20 15.82
CA VAL A 306 -5.30 -4.83 15.25
C VAL A 306 -6.57 -4.69 14.42
N MET A 307 -6.87 -5.69 13.58
CA MET A 307 -8.10 -5.73 12.79
C MET A 307 -9.35 -5.88 13.68
N GLU A 308 -9.26 -6.68 14.76
CA GLU A 308 -10.35 -6.80 15.75
C GLU A 308 -10.67 -5.44 16.39
N SER A 309 -9.63 -4.69 16.80
CA SER A 309 -9.81 -3.34 17.35
C SER A 309 -10.44 -2.39 16.34
N PHE A 310 -10.02 -2.44 15.07
CA PHE A 310 -10.63 -1.63 14.01
C PHE A 310 -12.13 -1.94 13.82
N LEU A 311 -12.49 -3.23 13.77
CA LEU A 311 -13.88 -3.66 13.61
C LEU A 311 -14.75 -3.27 14.81
N LYS A 312 -14.17 -3.26 16.01
CA LYS A 312 -14.85 -2.80 17.23
C LYS A 312 -15.21 -1.32 17.17
N GLU A 313 -14.38 -0.49 16.54
CA GLU A 313 -14.57 0.96 16.46
C GLU A 313 -15.45 1.41 15.29
N SER A 314 -15.62 0.56 14.26
CA SER A 314 -16.25 0.94 12.98
C SER A 314 -17.45 0.09 12.54
N PRO A 315 -18.19 -0.63 13.41
CA PRO A 315 -19.14 -1.65 12.94
C PRO A 315 -20.26 -1.07 12.07
N GLN A 316 -20.74 0.13 12.39
CA GLN A 316 -21.85 0.76 11.66
C GLN A 316 -21.43 1.27 10.27
N LEU A 317 -20.15 1.59 10.08
CA LEU A 317 -19.65 2.10 8.79
C LEU A 317 -19.47 0.98 7.74
N LEU A 318 -19.61 -0.27 8.15
CA LEU A 318 -19.38 -1.45 7.31
C LEU A 318 -20.68 -2.19 6.93
N VAL A 319 -21.85 -1.71 7.38
CA VAL A 319 -23.12 -2.44 7.23
C VAL A 319 -23.68 -2.39 5.79
N ASP A 320 -23.42 -1.30 5.06
CA ASP A 320 -24.15 -0.99 3.81
C ASP A 320 -23.50 -1.57 2.54
N SER A 321 -22.38 -2.30 2.65
CA SER A 321 -21.61 -2.79 1.50
C SER A 321 -20.67 -3.95 1.85
N ASP A 322 -20.37 -4.81 0.87
CA ASP A 322 -19.33 -5.84 0.93
C ASP A 322 -17.95 -5.33 0.49
N ALA A 323 -17.78 -4.05 0.16
CA ALA A 323 -16.52 -3.48 -0.31
C ALA A 323 -15.34 -3.71 0.64
N PHE A 324 -15.56 -3.52 1.95
CA PHE A 324 -14.55 -3.80 2.95
C PHE A 324 -14.13 -5.28 2.94
N SER A 325 -15.12 -6.18 2.93
CA SER A 325 -14.91 -7.63 2.89
C SER A 325 -14.18 -8.07 1.61
N GLN A 326 -14.47 -7.41 0.48
CA GLN A 326 -13.77 -7.66 -0.78
C GLN A 326 -12.30 -7.23 -0.69
N GLY A 327 -12.01 -6.06 -0.12
CA GLY A 327 -10.63 -5.61 0.11
C GLY A 327 -9.83 -6.56 1.01
N VAL A 328 -10.45 -7.05 2.10
CA VAL A 328 -9.87 -8.10 2.98
C VAL A 328 -9.60 -9.39 2.19
N SER A 329 -10.58 -9.83 1.40
CA SER A 329 -10.47 -11.06 0.60
C SER A 329 -9.36 -10.96 -0.44
N THR A 330 -9.24 -9.82 -1.11
CA THR A 330 -8.15 -9.54 -2.05
C THR A 330 -6.80 -9.57 -1.36
N ALA A 331 -6.67 -8.93 -0.20
CA ALA A 331 -5.44 -8.96 0.59
C ALA A 331 -5.03 -10.40 0.96
N VAL A 332 -5.98 -11.23 1.38
CA VAL A 332 -5.77 -12.65 1.67
C VAL A 332 -5.29 -13.43 0.45
N MET A 333 -5.95 -13.27 -0.70
CA MET A 333 -5.55 -13.93 -1.95
C MET A 333 -4.16 -13.48 -2.42
N THR A 334 -3.84 -12.19 -2.32
CA THR A 334 -2.51 -11.67 -2.62
C THR A 334 -1.44 -12.26 -1.71
N TRP A 335 -1.71 -12.35 -0.39
CA TRP A 335 -0.78 -12.96 0.55
C TRP A 335 -0.52 -14.43 0.24
N PHE A 336 -1.62 -15.18 0.00
CA PHE A 336 -1.55 -16.60 -0.31
C PHE A 336 -0.69 -16.86 -1.57
N GLU A 337 -0.95 -16.12 -2.64
CA GLU A 337 -0.16 -16.24 -3.87
C GLU A 337 1.31 -15.92 -3.61
N SER A 338 1.59 -14.88 -2.82
CA SER A 338 2.96 -14.37 -2.64
C SER A 338 3.82 -15.21 -1.68
N THR A 339 3.22 -15.95 -0.75
CA THR A 339 3.96 -16.60 0.36
C THR A 339 3.87 -18.12 0.39
N SER A 340 2.91 -18.74 -0.31
CA SER A 340 2.74 -20.21 -0.39
C SER A 340 2.69 -20.89 0.99
N ASP A 341 1.53 -20.80 1.66
CA ASP A 341 1.20 -21.45 2.95
C ASP A 341 1.85 -20.85 4.23
N ASP A 342 2.03 -19.53 4.29
CA ASP A 342 2.41 -18.86 5.54
C ASP A 342 1.36 -19.10 6.67
N PRO A 343 1.74 -19.70 7.82
CA PRO A 343 0.83 -19.95 8.93
C PRO A 343 0.13 -18.70 9.47
N ALA A 344 0.71 -17.51 9.30
CA ALA A 344 0.09 -16.26 9.73
C ALA A 344 -1.25 -16.00 9.02
N LEU A 345 -1.39 -16.40 7.76
CA LEU A 345 -2.63 -16.25 7.01
C LEU A 345 -3.76 -17.08 7.63
N GLN A 346 -3.48 -18.34 7.94
CA GLN A 346 -4.48 -19.22 8.56
C GLN A 346 -4.82 -18.75 9.98
N ALA A 347 -3.82 -18.31 10.74
CA ALA A 347 -4.03 -17.73 12.06
C ALA A 347 -4.91 -16.48 12.00
N PHE A 348 -4.74 -15.62 11.00
CA PHE A 348 -5.60 -14.47 10.76
C PHE A 348 -7.04 -14.90 10.46
N ILE A 349 -7.27 -15.74 9.46
CA ILE A 349 -8.63 -16.16 9.06
C ILE A 349 -9.38 -16.85 10.22
N THR A 350 -8.68 -17.73 10.95
CA THR A 350 -9.28 -18.53 12.03
C THR A 350 -9.34 -17.80 13.37
N HIS A 351 -8.75 -16.60 13.48
CA HIS A 351 -8.81 -15.77 14.68
C HIS A 351 -10.23 -15.65 15.20
N ARG A 352 -10.39 -15.75 16.52
CA ARG A 352 -11.69 -15.69 17.20
C ARG A 352 -11.65 -14.54 18.20
N PRO A 353 -12.36 -13.43 17.93
CA PRO A 353 -12.53 -12.35 18.89
C PRO A 353 -13.06 -12.85 20.23
N SER A 354 -12.65 -12.19 21.32
CA SER A 354 -13.09 -12.54 22.67
C SER A 354 -14.55 -12.15 22.94
N ASN A 355 -15.07 -11.15 22.24
CA ASN A 355 -16.43 -10.62 22.39
C ASN A 355 -17.42 -11.28 21.42
N LEU A 356 -18.56 -11.78 21.93
CA LEU A 356 -19.61 -12.43 21.14
C LEU A 356 -20.15 -11.57 19.98
N ALA A 357 -20.34 -10.27 20.18
CA ALA A 357 -20.79 -9.37 19.12
C ALA A 357 -19.72 -9.24 18.02
N LEU A 358 -18.44 -9.18 18.41
CA LEU A 358 -17.33 -9.10 17.46
C LEU A 358 -17.11 -10.41 16.69
N ILE A 359 -17.44 -11.56 17.26
CA ILE A 359 -17.39 -12.85 16.53
C ILE A 359 -18.28 -12.78 15.29
N SER A 360 -19.50 -12.24 15.41
CA SER A 360 -20.40 -12.11 14.25
C SER A 360 -19.85 -11.15 13.21
N VAL A 361 -19.25 -10.03 13.63
CA VAL A 361 -18.66 -9.03 12.72
C VAL A 361 -17.44 -9.62 12.00
N TRP A 362 -16.54 -10.29 12.73
CA TRP A 362 -15.37 -10.97 12.18
C TRP A 362 -15.76 -12.05 11.17
N ASN A 363 -16.75 -12.89 11.50
CA ASN A 363 -17.22 -13.93 10.59
C ASN A 363 -17.76 -13.32 9.29
N ARG A 364 -18.55 -12.25 9.39
CA ARG A 364 -19.16 -11.57 8.24
C ARG A 364 -18.15 -10.89 7.32
N HIS A 365 -17.17 -10.20 7.89
CA HIS A 365 -16.29 -9.33 7.11
C HIS A 365 -14.92 -9.93 6.79
N ILE A 366 -14.50 -10.96 7.53
CA ILE A 366 -13.17 -11.54 7.40
C ILE A 366 -13.27 -13.03 7.11
N ARG A 367 -13.72 -13.83 8.08
CA ARG A 367 -13.59 -15.29 7.97
C ARG A 367 -14.32 -15.87 6.76
N MET A 368 -15.63 -15.64 6.63
CA MET A 368 -16.42 -16.24 5.55
C MET A 368 -16.02 -15.68 4.16
N PRO A 369 -15.85 -14.35 3.97
CA PRO A 369 -15.37 -13.82 2.70
C PRO A 369 -13.99 -14.37 2.30
N SER A 370 -13.04 -14.42 3.23
CA SER A 370 -11.69 -14.93 2.97
C SER A 370 -11.69 -16.41 2.62
N GLN A 371 -12.46 -17.25 3.33
CA GLN A 371 -12.61 -18.66 3.00
C GLN A 371 -13.20 -18.84 1.60
N ASN A 372 -14.30 -18.15 1.30
CA ASN A 372 -14.90 -18.21 -0.02
C ASN A 372 -13.96 -17.70 -1.13
N ALA A 373 -13.18 -16.65 -0.85
CA ALA A 373 -12.20 -16.13 -1.78
C ALA A 373 -11.10 -17.15 -2.09
N MET A 374 -10.57 -17.83 -1.06
CA MET A 374 -9.56 -18.86 -1.21
C MET A 374 -10.09 -20.12 -1.91
N ASP A 375 -11.28 -20.58 -1.53
CA ASP A 375 -11.82 -21.85 -2.01
C ASP A 375 -12.42 -21.73 -3.42
N ASN A 376 -13.05 -20.60 -3.74
CA ASN A 376 -13.89 -20.46 -4.94
C ASN A 376 -13.40 -19.39 -5.93
N HIS A 377 -12.83 -18.28 -5.46
CA HIS A 377 -12.48 -17.15 -6.34
C HIS A 377 -11.05 -17.27 -6.88
N PHE A 378 -10.09 -17.45 -5.98
CA PHE A 378 -8.68 -17.45 -6.31
C PHE A 378 -8.31 -18.51 -7.37
N PRO A 379 -8.73 -19.78 -7.27
CA PRO A 379 -8.39 -20.79 -8.27
C PRO A 379 -8.91 -20.44 -9.67
N LYS A 380 -10.12 -19.84 -9.76
CA LYS A 380 -10.73 -19.42 -11.03
C LYS A 380 -9.99 -18.25 -11.64
N LEU A 381 -9.74 -17.19 -10.87
CA LEU A 381 -9.00 -16.02 -11.34
C LEU A 381 -7.60 -16.39 -11.81
N LYS A 382 -6.91 -17.27 -11.07
CA LYS A 382 -5.59 -17.79 -11.46
C LYS A 382 -5.66 -18.58 -12.76
N ALA A 383 -6.59 -19.53 -12.89
CA ALA A 383 -6.76 -20.32 -14.11
C ALA A 383 -7.08 -19.46 -15.35
N GLN A 384 -7.81 -18.36 -15.16
CA GLN A 384 -8.17 -17.43 -16.24
C GLN A 384 -7.12 -16.33 -16.50
N LYS A 385 -6.02 -16.29 -15.75
CA LYS A 385 -5.01 -15.20 -15.80
C LYS A 385 -5.62 -13.81 -15.57
N ARG A 386 -6.48 -13.69 -14.55
CA ARG A 386 -7.23 -12.48 -14.19
C ARG A 386 -6.96 -12.03 -12.75
N LEU A 387 -5.77 -12.27 -12.23
CA LEU A 387 -5.40 -11.88 -10.87
C LEU A 387 -5.37 -10.35 -10.70
N ASP A 388 -5.28 -9.58 -11.79
CA ASP A 388 -5.34 -8.14 -11.76
C ASP A 388 -6.77 -7.56 -11.60
N ASP A 389 -7.82 -8.37 -11.78
CA ASP A 389 -9.20 -7.98 -11.45
C ASP A 389 -9.42 -7.78 -9.94
N LEU A 390 -8.49 -8.27 -9.12
CA LEU A 390 -8.52 -8.14 -7.67
C LEU A 390 -8.44 -6.68 -7.17
N PHE A 391 -7.82 -5.79 -7.96
CA PHE A 391 -7.45 -4.43 -7.57
C PHE A 391 -8.52 -3.38 -7.90
N ARG A 392 -9.75 -3.83 -8.11
CA ARG A 392 -10.96 -3.01 -8.17
C ARG A 392 -12.06 -3.68 -7.37
N TYR A 393 -12.95 -2.87 -6.79
CA TYR A 393 -14.14 -3.40 -6.17
C TYR A 393 -15.08 -3.99 -7.22
N THR A 394 -15.33 -5.28 -7.09
CA THR A 394 -16.42 -6.00 -7.74
C THR A 394 -17.21 -6.70 -6.64
N PRO A 395 -18.54 -6.59 -6.59
CA PRO A 395 -19.34 -7.30 -5.60
C PRO A 395 -18.95 -8.77 -5.55
N LEU A 396 -18.73 -9.33 -4.36
CA LEU A 396 -18.16 -10.68 -4.20
C LEU A 396 -19.02 -11.74 -4.92
N ALA A 397 -20.34 -11.59 -4.91
CA ALA A 397 -21.27 -12.47 -5.62
C ALA A 397 -21.06 -12.45 -7.16
N ARG A 398 -20.67 -11.30 -7.72
CA ARG A 398 -20.47 -11.11 -9.17
C ARG A 398 -19.07 -11.41 -9.65
N LEU A 399 -18.11 -11.56 -8.73
CA LEU A 399 -16.75 -11.95 -9.07
C LEU A 399 -16.72 -13.32 -9.79
N ILE A 400 -17.75 -14.16 -9.57
CA ILE A 400 -17.94 -15.46 -10.24
C ILE A 400 -18.93 -15.37 -11.43
N GLU A 401 -19.87 -14.43 -11.46
CA GLU A 401 -20.88 -14.36 -12.55
C GLU A 401 -20.31 -13.76 -13.85
N ASN A 402 -19.22 -12.99 -13.75
CA ASN A 402 -18.44 -12.52 -14.90
C ASN A 402 -17.26 -13.47 -15.23
N THR A 403 -17.29 -14.71 -14.72
CA THR A 403 -16.38 -15.83 -15.05
C THR A 403 -17.15 -16.96 -15.68
#